data_AF-A0AAV8ZN98-F1
#
_entry.id   AF-A0AAV8ZN98-F1
#
_cell.length_a   1.000
_cell.length_b   1.000
_cell.length_c   1.000
_cell.angle_alpha   90.00
_cell.angle_beta   90.00
_cell.angle_gamma   90.00
#
_symmetry.space_group_name_H-M   'P 1'
#
loop_
_entity.id
_entity.type
_entity.pdbx_description
1 polymer ?
#
loop_
_entity_poly.entity_id
_entity_poly.type
_entity_poly.pdbx_seq_one_letter_code
_entity_poly.pdbx_strand_id
1 'polypeptide(L)'
;MEDWKLWQERLESYMKVNKIENNLRVATLLSLVGGSTYKIMRDLSYPDLPKVKTYEELCKILSQQFAHHSSTWRERVKFYSAQQDNGKSFADFYARIKSLSVDYKFGSRLEEVMKDKKMSGLRSGKVLDRL
;
A
#
# COMPACT_ATOMS: atom_id res chain seq x y z
N MET A 1 -7.59 3.58 7.62
CA MET A 1 -8.02 2.28 7.07
C MET A 1 -6.75 1.46 6.94
N GLU A 2 -6.66 0.30 7.59
CA GLU A 2 -5.49 -0.58 7.51
C GLU A 2 -5.25 -0.96 6.04
N ASP A 3 -3.99 -1.07 5.62
CA ASP A 3 -3.67 -1.51 4.26
C ASP A 3 -4.21 -2.93 4.05
N TRP A 4 -4.89 -3.15 2.92
CA TRP A 4 -5.55 -4.42 2.64
C TRP A 4 -4.57 -5.60 2.68
N LYS A 5 -3.31 -5.42 2.25
CA LYS A 5 -2.33 -6.51 2.28
C LYS A 5 -1.94 -6.88 3.70
N LEU A 6 -1.70 -5.88 4.56
CA LEU A 6 -1.40 -6.13 5.97
C LEU A 6 -2.54 -6.86 6.67
N TRP A 7 -3.78 -6.46 6.39
CA TRP A 7 -4.96 -7.14 6.93
C TRP A 7 -5.09 -8.57 6.39
N GLN A 8 -4.86 -8.77 5.09
CA GLN A 8 -4.90 -10.10 4.46
C GLN A 8 -3.83 -11.04 5.04
N GLU A 9 -2.59 -10.58 5.24
CA GLU A 9 -1.51 -11.38 5.85
C GLU A 9 -1.86 -11.83 7.27
N ARG A 10 -2.50 -10.95 8.05
CA ARG A 10 -3.03 -11.27 9.38
C ARG A 10 -4.17 -12.28 9.32
N LEU A 11 -5.09 -12.13 8.37
CA LEU A 11 -6.18 -13.09 8.15
C LEU A 11 -5.63 -14.49 7.80
N GLU A 12 -4.66 -14.57 6.90
CA GLU A 12 -4.05 -15.84 6.49
C GLU A 12 -3.31 -16.50 7.66
N SER A 13 -2.62 -15.71 8.48
CA SER A 13 -2.01 -16.18 9.73
C SER A 13 -3.07 -16.70 10.72
N TYR A 14 -4.18 -15.98 10.88
CA TYR A 14 -5.30 -16.41 11.70
C TYR A 14 -5.89 -17.73 11.22
N MET A 15 -6.17 -17.86 9.92
CA MET A 15 -6.68 -19.11 9.32
C MET A 15 -5.73 -20.27 9.57
N LYS A 16 -4.41 -20.05 9.43
CA LYS A 16 -3.38 -21.06 9.64
C LYS A 16 -3.33 -21.55 11.09
N VAL A 17 -3.31 -20.63 12.06
CA VAL A 17 -3.25 -20.98 13.49
C VAL A 17 -4.52 -21.73 13.92
N ASN A 18 -5.67 -21.30 13.41
CA ASN A 18 -6.96 -21.92 13.73
C ASN A 18 -7.28 -23.15 12.87
N LYS A 19 -6.35 -23.59 12.00
CA LYS A 19 -6.50 -24.75 11.11
C LYS A 19 -7.80 -24.68 10.28
N ILE A 20 -8.15 -23.49 9.81
CA ILE A 20 -9.34 -23.27 8.98
C ILE A 20 -9.16 -24.01 7.65
N GLU A 21 -10.09 -24.91 7.36
CA GLU A 21 -10.13 -25.65 6.11
C GLU A 21 -10.43 -24.74 4.91
N ASN A 22 -9.99 -25.15 3.71
CA ASN A 22 -10.12 -24.33 2.49
C ASN A 22 -11.57 -23.95 2.16
N ASN A 23 -12.52 -24.86 2.36
CA ASN A 23 -13.97 -24.64 2.20
C ASN A 23 -14.52 -23.58 3.17
N LEU A 24 -13.87 -23.32 4.30
CA LEU A 24 -14.30 -22.35 5.30
C LEU A 24 -13.67 -20.97 5.11
N ARG A 25 -12.69 -20.82 4.22
CA ARG A 25 -11.96 -19.55 4.02
C ARG A 25 -12.88 -18.40 3.59
N VAL A 26 -13.84 -18.67 2.71
CA VAL A 26 -14.83 -17.66 2.27
C VAL A 26 -15.71 -17.22 3.43
N ALA A 27 -16.30 -18.17 4.16
CA ALA A 27 -17.15 -17.87 5.31
C ALA A 27 -16.38 -17.08 6.39
N THR A 28 -15.13 -17.46 6.64
CA THR A 28 -14.23 -16.78 7.59
C THR A 28 -13.88 -15.36 7.14
N LEU A 29 -13.60 -15.15 5.84
CA LEU A 29 -13.37 -13.82 5.31
C LEU A 29 -14.61 -12.94 5.50
N LEU A 30 -15.79 -13.43 5.09
CA LEU A 30 -17.04 -12.66 5.15
C LEU A 30 -17.48 -12.33 6.60
N SER A 31 -17.14 -13.17 7.57
CA SER A 31 -17.46 -12.93 8.99
C SER A 31 -16.51 -11.94 9.68
N LEU A 32 -15.26 -11.89 9.25
CA LEU A 32 -14.23 -11.04 9.88
C LEU A 32 -14.10 -9.66 9.23
N VAL A 33 -14.51 -9.49 7.97
CA VAL A 33 -14.52 -8.16 7.36
C VAL A 33 -15.57 -7.25 8.02
N GLY A 34 -15.24 -5.96 8.12
CA GLY A 34 -16.21 -4.95 8.56
C GLY A 34 -17.35 -4.75 7.54
N GLY A 35 -18.50 -4.24 8.00
CA GLY A 35 -19.69 -4.07 7.17
C GLY A 35 -19.48 -3.19 5.93
N SER A 36 -18.61 -2.18 5.98
CA SER A 36 -18.24 -1.35 4.81
C SER A 36 -17.50 -2.15 3.74
N THR A 37 -16.53 -2.97 4.13
CA THR A 37 -15.79 -3.88 3.23
C THR A 37 -16.71 -4.97 2.68
N TYR A 38 -17.62 -5.51 3.50
CA TYR A 38 -18.63 -6.45 3.03
C TYR A 38 -19.55 -5.84 1.97
N LYS A 39 -20.03 -4.60 2.18
CA LYS A 39 -20.84 -3.88 1.21
C LYS A 39 -20.12 -3.71 -0.13
N ILE A 40 -18.84 -3.32 -0.10
CA ILE A 40 -17.99 -3.23 -1.29
C ILE A 40 -17.93 -4.58 -2.03
N MET A 41 -17.66 -5.68 -1.33
CA MET A 41 -17.66 -7.00 -1.96
C MET A 41 -19.02 -7.35 -2.55
N ARG A 42 -20.11 -7.04 -1.84
CA ARG A 42 -21.47 -7.33 -2.28
C ARG A 42 -21.82 -6.59 -3.57
N ASP A 43 -21.47 -5.31 -3.64
CA ASP A 43 -21.71 -4.44 -4.79
C ASP A 43 -20.88 -4.91 -5.99
N LEU A 44 -19.60 -5.23 -5.78
CA LEU A 44 -18.69 -5.69 -6.84
C LEU A 44 -18.89 -7.16 -7.24
N SER A 45 -19.67 -7.92 -6.47
CA SER A 45 -20.00 -9.32 -6.80
C SER A 45 -21.28 -9.46 -7.62
N TYR A 46 -22.06 -8.38 -7.79
CA TYR A 46 -23.32 -8.40 -8.53
C TYR A 46 -23.15 -8.93 -9.97
N PRO A 47 -24.04 -9.80 -10.48
CA PRO A 47 -25.32 -10.24 -9.91
C PRO A 47 -25.21 -11.32 -8.81
N ASP A 48 -24.05 -11.95 -8.66
CA ASP A 48 -23.82 -13.01 -7.69
C ASP A 48 -23.68 -12.52 -6.25
N LEU A 49 -23.65 -13.47 -5.31
CA LEU A 49 -23.35 -13.21 -3.90
C LEU A 49 -21.85 -13.45 -3.60
N PRO A 50 -21.24 -12.69 -2.68
CA PRO A 50 -19.85 -12.93 -2.29
C PRO A 50 -19.59 -14.37 -1.85
N LYS A 51 -20.56 -15.02 -1.19
CA LYS A 51 -20.46 -16.39 -0.69
C LYS A 51 -20.30 -17.48 -1.77
N VAL A 52 -20.64 -17.18 -3.03
CA VAL A 52 -20.52 -18.15 -4.13
C VAL A 52 -19.19 -18.01 -4.89
N LYS A 53 -18.42 -16.96 -4.60
CA LYS A 53 -17.09 -16.76 -5.16
C LYS A 53 -16.04 -17.51 -4.36
N THR A 54 -14.90 -17.75 -4.98
CA THR A 54 -13.72 -18.30 -4.31
C THR A 54 -13.06 -17.26 -3.40
N TYR A 55 -12.25 -17.72 -2.45
CA TYR A 55 -11.49 -16.83 -1.57
C TYR A 55 -10.54 -15.94 -2.38
N GLU A 56 -9.88 -16.52 -3.38
CA GLU A 56 -8.92 -15.84 -4.25
C GLU A 56 -9.60 -14.73 -5.09
N GLU A 57 -10.80 -14.97 -5.59
CA GLU A 57 -11.60 -13.95 -6.29
C GLU A 57 -11.98 -12.78 -5.38
N LEU A 58 -12.44 -13.06 -4.16
CA LEU A 58 -12.80 -12.02 -3.20
C LEU A 58 -11.58 -11.20 -2.77
N CYS A 59 -10.44 -11.86 -2.52
CA CYS A 59 -9.18 -11.18 -2.23
C CYS A 59 -8.73 -10.30 -3.40
N LYS A 60 -8.92 -10.74 -4.65
CA LYS A 60 -8.61 -9.93 -5.83
C LYS A 60 -9.51 -8.69 -5.92
N ILE A 61 -10.82 -8.83 -5.71
CA ILE A 61 -11.79 -7.72 -5.69
C ILE A 61 -11.36 -6.68 -4.66
N LEU A 62 -11.09 -7.11 -3.43
CA LEU A 62 -10.70 -6.22 -2.35
C LEU A 62 -9.32 -5.60 -2.57
N SER A 63 -8.35 -6.38 -3.07
CA SER A 63 -7.03 -5.85 -3.45
C SER A 63 -7.12 -4.76 -4.50
N GLN A 64 -7.97 -4.93 -5.52
CA GLN A 64 -8.17 -3.92 -6.55
C GLN A 64 -8.83 -2.68 -5.97
N GLN A 65 -9.95 -2.83 -5.28
CA GLN A 65 -10.67 -1.71 -4.69
C GLN A 65 -9.79 -0.91 -3.72
N PHE A 66 -9.12 -1.58 -2.78
CA PHE A 66 -8.29 -0.89 -1.81
C PHE A 66 -6.98 -0.38 -2.41
N ALA A 67 -6.43 -1.00 -3.46
CA ALA A 67 -5.32 -0.40 -4.20
C ALA A 67 -5.71 0.92 -4.88
N HIS A 68 -6.95 1.06 -5.36
CA HIS A 68 -7.45 2.34 -5.88
C HIS A 68 -7.55 3.41 -4.78
N HIS A 69 -7.87 3.02 -3.54
CA HIS A 69 -8.04 3.95 -2.42
C HIS A 69 -6.77 4.21 -1.60
N SER A 70 -5.78 3.31 -1.60
CA SER A 70 -4.73 3.32 -0.57
C SER A 70 -3.43 4.06 -0.90
N SER A 71 -2.95 4.15 -2.15
CA SER A 71 -1.47 4.26 -2.26
C SER A 71 -0.91 4.82 -3.56
N THR A 72 -1.45 5.92 -4.08
CA THR A 72 -0.70 6.68 -5.09
C THR A 72 -0.65 8.14 -4.79
N TRP A 73 -1.77 8.86 -4.70
CA TRP A 73 -1.67 10.32 -4.72
C TRP A 73 -1.06 10.93 -3.46
N ARG A 74 -1.49 10.53 -2.26
CA ARG A 74 -1.03 11.19 -1.01
C ARG A 74 0.42 10.86 -0.68
N GLU A 75 0.82 9.61 -0.85
CA GLU A 75 2.19 9.13 -0.66
C GLU A 75 3.12 9.72 -1.72
N ARG A 76 2.65 9.82 -2.97
CA ARG A 76 3.36 10.51 -4.05
C ARG A 76 3.52 12.00 -3.77
N VAL A 77 2.47 12.66 -3.27
CA VAL A 77 2.54 14.06 -2.86
C VAL A 77 3.54 14.22 -1.71
N LYS A 78 3.49 13.37 -0.68
CA LYS A 78 4.47 13.38 0.43
C LYS A 78 5.90 13.14 -0.04
N PHE A 79 6.11 12.20 -0.96
CA PHE A 79 7.41 11.90 -1.54
C PHE A 79 7.93 13.09 -2.37
N TYR A 80 7.13 13.63 -3.29
CA TYR A 80 7.55 14.76 -4.12
C TYR A 80 7.64 16.07 -3.34
N SER A 81 6.87 16.27 -2.28
CA SER A 81 6.96 17.44 -1.41
C SER A 81 8.08 17.35 -0.37
N ALA A 82 8.70 16.18 -0.16
CA ALA A 82 9.79 16.03 0.81
C ALA A 82 11.00 16.88 0.41
N GLN A 83 11.51 17.65 1.35
CA GLN A 83 12.70 18.50 1.19
C GLN A 83 13.66 18.22 2.34
N GLN A 84 14.95 18.53 2.15
CA GLN A 84 15.92 18.46 3.24
C GLN A 84 15.54 19.45 4.35
N ASP A 85 15.31 18.94 5.57
CA ASP A 85 14.98 19.77 6.72
C ASP A 85 16.18 20.64 7.12
N ASN A 86 15.92 21.84 7.67
CA ASN A 86 16.97 22.74 8.16
C ASN A 86 17.82 22.06 9.25
N GLY A 87 19.14 22.08 9.07
CA GLY A 87 20.08 21.52 10.04
C GLY A 87 20.22 20.00 10.00
N LYS A 88 19.48 19.28 9.14
CA LYS A 88 19.66 17.83 8.97
C LYS A 88 20.64 17.50 7.84
N SER A 89 21.33 16.37 7.99
CA SER A 89 22.30 15.91 7.01
C SER A 89 21.61 15.40 5.74
N PHE A 90 22.39 15.27 4.66
CA PHE A 90 21.93 14.58 3.45
C PHE A 90 21.55 13.13 3.74
N ALA A 91 22.25 12.45 4.64
CA ALA A 91 21.97 11.06 5.00
C ALA A 91 20.59 10.91 5.66
N ASP A 92 20.20 11.83 6.53
CA ASP A 92 18.88 11.86 7.17
C ASP A 92 17.77 12.08 6.15
N PHE A 93 17.99 13.02 5.22
CA PHE A 93 17.08 13.27 4.12
C PHE A 93 16.95 12.03 3.23
N TYR A 94 18.07 11.39 2.90
CA TYR A 94 18.10 10.19 2.07
C TYR A 94 17.35 9.01 2.71
N ALA A 95 17.57 8.77 4.01
CA ALA A 95 16.85 7.75 4.77
C ALA A 95 15.33 8.01 4.77
N ARG A 96 14.91 9.27 4.92
CA ARG A 96 13.50 9.67 4.89
C ARG A 96 12.86 9.44 3.52
N ILE A 97 13.46 9.90 2.43
CA ILE A 97 12.89 9.67 1.08
C ILE A 97 12.91 8.19 0.70
N LYS A 98 13.89 7.42 1.17
CA LYS A 98 13.93 5.96 1.00
C LYS A 98 12.76 5.29 1.73
N SER A 99 12.48 5.68 2.97
CA SER A 99 11.29 5.20 3.70
C SER A 99 10.00 5.52 2.96
N LEU A 100 9.85 6.75 2.46
CA LEU A 100 8.66 7.16 1.69
C LEU A 100 8.55 6.44 0.33
N SER A 101 9.65 5.93 -0.20
CA SER A 101 9.68 5.18 -1.46
C SER A 101 9.31 3.70 -1.28
N VAL A 102 9.50 3.13 -0.08
CA VAL A 102 9.13 1.73 0.24
C VAL A 102 7.62 1.54 0.25
N ASP A 103 6.88 2.56 0.69
CA ASP A 103 5.42 2.55 0.74
C ASP A 103 4.78 2.68 -0.66
N TYR A 104 5.57 2.97 -1.70
CA TYR A 104 5.07 3.21 -3.05
C TYR A 104 5.59 2.18 -4.05
N LYS A 105 4.70 1.72 -4.93
CA LYS A 105 5.00 0.82 -6.05
C LYS A 105 5.69 1.57 -7.21
N PHE A 106 6.89 2.12 -7.01
CA PHE A 106 7.68 2.73 -8.10
C PHE A 106 8.10 1.69 -9.15
N GLY A 107 8.00 0.40 -8.81
CA GLY A 107 8.29 -0.69 -9.72
C GLY A 107 9.70 -0.56 -10.29
N SER A 108 9.83 -0.76 -11.60
CA SER A 108 11.12 -0.64 -12.31
C SER A 108 11.71 0.78 -12.34
N ARG A 109 10.92 1.81 -12.01
CA ARG A 109 11.35 3.23 -12.07
C ARG A 109 11.87 3.76 -10.73
N LEU A 110 11.94 2.92 -9.69
CA LEU A 110 12.35 3.33 -8.36
C LEU A 110 13.72 4.01 -8.36
N GLU A 111 14.71 3.44 -9.04
CA GLU A 111 16.07 3.99 -9.07
C GLU A 111 16.15 5.35 -9.76
N GLU A 112 15.45 5.50 -10.88
CA GLU A 112 15.36 6.75 -11.64
C GLU A 112 14.71 7.85 -10.79
N VAL A 113 13.53 7.58 -10.23
CA VAL A 113 12.79 8.55 -9.42
C VAL A 113 13.55 8.91 -8.14
N MET A 114 14.29 7.98 -7.55
CA MET A 114 15.15 8.24 -6.39
C MET A 114 16.35 9.12 -6.73
N LYS A 115 16.91 9.04 -7.94
CA LYS A 115 17.98 9.95 -8.40
C LYS A 115 17.43 11.37 -8.58
N ASP A 116 16.32 11.52 -9.30
CA ASP A 116 15.71 12.84 -9.53
C ASP A 116 15.25 13.49 -8.22
N LYS A 117 14.70 12.70 -7.30
CA LYS A 117 14.25 13.21 -6.00
C LYS A 117 15.41 13.62 -5.11
N LYS A 118 16.54 12.90 -5.18
CA LYS A 118 17.77 13.30 -4.48
C LYS A 118 18.23 14.68 -4.92
N MET A 119 18.18 14.99 -6.22
CA MET A 119 18.62 16.28 -6.75
C MET A 119 17.61 17.40 -6.48
N SER A 120 16.33 17.16 -6.73
CA SER A 120 15.26 18.16 -6.60
C SER A 120 14.80 18.44 -5.17
N GLY A 121 15.13 17.57 -4.21
CA GLY A 121 14.76 17.72 -2.80
C GLY A 121 15.89 18.26 -1.91
N LEU A 122 17.07 18.49 -2.48
CA LEU A 122 18.19 19.10 -1.78
C LEU A 122 17.95 20.61 -1.63
N ARG A 123 18.28 21.14 -0.45
CA ARG A 123 18.26 22.58 -0.24
C ARG A 123 19.41 23.22 -1.04
N SER A 124 19.15 24.33 -1.72
CA SER A 124 20.21 25.12 -2.35
C SER A 124 21.25 25.55 -1.29
N GLY A 125 22.47 25.11 -1.53
CA GLY A 125 23.70 25.45 -0.82
C GLY A 125 24.87 25.14 -1.76
N LYS A 126 26.12 25.42 -1.34
CA LYS A 126 27.34 25.37 -2.18
C LYS A 126 27.58 24.08 -3.02
N VAL A 127 26.80 23.02 -2.82
CA VAL A 127 26.84 21.75 -3.56
C VAL A 127 26.03 21.82 -4.88
N LEU A 128 24.92 22.58 -4.91
CA LEU A 128 24.13 22.80 -6.13
C LEU A 128 24.81 23.80 -7.09
N ASP A 129 25.65 24.70 -6.57
CA ASP A 129 26.45 25.63 -7.39
C ASP A 129 27.67 24.97 -8.08
N ARG A 130 27.87 23.66 -7.90
CA ARG A 130 29.03 22.91 -8.42
C ARG A 130 28.66 21.75 -9.36
N LEU A 131 27.40 21.66 -9.77
CA LEU A 131 26.88 20.77 -10.80
C LEU A 131 26.56 21.58 -12.05
#